data_AF-A0A538HY61-F1
#
_entry.id   AF-A0A538HY61-F1
#
_cell.length_a   1.000
_cell.length_b   1.000
_cell.length_c   1.000
_cell.angle_alpha   90.00
_cell.angle_beta   90.00
_cell.angle_gamma   90.00
#
_symmetry.space_group_name_H-M   'P 1'
#
loop_
_entity.id
_entity.type
_entity.pdbx_description
1 polymer ?
#
loop_
_entity_poly.entity_id
_entity_poly.type
_entity_poly.pdbx_seq_one_letter_code
_entity_poly.pdbx_strand_id
1 'polypeptide(L)'
;MFVTKLRQRLTHDEGGFTLIELLVVLVIIGILLAIAVPSYLGFKDRANKKAAAADVRSAIPTAEAYYSDNNTYAGMTTTNMKAIDSGLSTAINKVSGLTATAYCIQATVGGFNYKVNGPGGTVTAGTCP
;
A
#
# COMPACT_ATOMS: atom_id res chain seq x y z
N MET A 1 65.78 4.86 14.26
CA MET A 1 64.80 5.21 15.32
C MET A 1 63.36 5.42 14.81
N PHE A 2 63.09 5.51 13.50
CA PHE A 2 61.72 5.65 12.97
C PHE A 2 60.97 4.31 12.79
N VAL A 3 61.71 3.22 12.52
CA VAL A 3 61.12 1.89 12.24
C VAL A 3 60.48 1.24 13.48
N THR A 4 60.97 1.55 14.68
CA THR A 4 60.41 1.04 15.94
C THR A 4 59.05 1.68 16.29
N LYS A 5 58.79 2.93 15.85
CA LYS A 5 57.52 3.65 16.11
C LYS A 5 56.36 3.14 15.24
N LEU A 6 56.66 2.54 14.09
CA LEU A 6 55.68 1.89 13.19
C LEU A 6 55.23 0.52 13.70
N ARG A 7 56.14 -0.25 14.32
CA ARG A 7 55.80 -1.55 14.93
C ARG A 7 54.85 -1.44 16.13
N GLN A 8 54.91 -0.33 16.86
CA GLN A 8 54.08 -0.10 18.06
C GLN A 8 52.61 0.24 17.73
N ARG A 9 52.31 0.60 16.48
CA ARG A 9 50.93 0.87 15.99
C ARG A 9 50.20 -0.38 15.49
N LEU A 10 50.94 -1.43 15.14
CA LEU A 10 50.40 -2.74 14.69
C LEU A 10 50.12 -3.69 15.87
N THR A 11 50.60 -3.36 17.07
CA THR A 11 50.36 -4.10 18.32
C THR A 11 49.41 -3.35 19.26
N HIS A 12 48.75 -2.29 18.77
CA HIS A 12 47.61 -1.75 19.49
C HIS A 12 46.47 -2.72 19.24
N ASP A 13 46.10 -3.44 20.29
CA ASP A 13 45.02 -4.40 20.33
C ASP A 13 43.74 -3.72 19.82
N GLU A 14 43.48 -3.84 18.51
CA GLU A 14 42.19 -3.54 17.91
C GLU A 14 41.24 -4.61 18.44
N GLY A 15 40.72 -4.38 19.65
CA GLY A 15 39.80 -5.28 20.34
C GLY A 15 38.67 -5.66 19.42
N GLY A 16 38.73 -6.87 18.87
CA GLY A 16 37.70 -7.42 17.99
C GLY A 16 36.43 -7.71 18.78
N PHE A 17 35.28 -7.51 18.14
CA PHE A 17 33.99 -7.96 18.67
C PHE A 17 34.06 -9.44 19.05
N THR A 18 33.66 -9.76 20.27
CA THR A 18 33.57 -11.14 20.72
C THR A 18 32.34 -11.81 20.10
N LEU A 19 32.44 -13.12 19.82
CA LEU A 19 31.29 -13.91 19.35
C LEU A 19 30.10 -13.85 20.33
N ILE A 20 30.40 -13.72 21.63
CA ILE A 20 29.37 -13.62 22.67
C ILE A 20 28.63 -12.28 22.62
N GLU A 21 29.30 -11.18 22.28
CA GLU A 21 28.66 -9.86 22.14
C GLU A 21 27.65 -9.86 21.01
N LEU A 22 28.02 -10.42 19.84
CA LEU A 22 27.09 -10.53 18.73
C LEU A 22 25.94 -11.51 19.02
N LEU A 23 26.17 -12.56 19.81
CA LEU A 23 25.14 -13.49 20.22
C LEU A 23 24.08 -12.81 21.09
N VAL A 24 24.49 -12.06 22.13
CA VAL A 24 23.54 -11.36 23.02
C VAL A 24 22.73 -10.31 22.24
N VAL A 25 23.37 -9.59 21.31
CA VAL A 25 22.68 -8.60 20.46
C VAL A 25 21.61 -9.27 19.59
N LEU A 26 21.92 -10.43 18.97
CA LEU A 26 20.97 -11.16 18.15
C LEU A 26 19.80 -11.69 18.98
N VAL A 27 20.05 -12.17 20.21
CA VAL A 27 18.99 -12.60 21.13
C VAL A 27 18.04 -11.43 21.44
N ILE A 28 18.57 -10.24 21.75
CA ILE A 28 17.75 -9.06 22.03
C ILE A 28 16.94 -8.65 20.79
N ILE A 29 17.57 -8.56 19.61
CA ILE A 29 16.87 -8.24 18.36
C ILE A 29 15.80 -9.30 18.03
N GLY A 30 16.09 -10.58 18.28
CA GLY A 30 15.14 -11.68 18.07
C GLY A 30 13.88 -11.54 18.93
N ILE A 31 14.03 -11.17 20.20
CA ILE A 31 12.90 -10.92 21.11
C ILE A 31 12.07 -9.72 20.62
N LEU A 32 12.73 -8.63 20.21
CA LEU A 32 12.04 -7.44 19.69
C LEU A 32 11.28 -7.74 18.40
N LEU A 33 11.90 -8.49 17.47
CA LEU A 33 11.28 -8.87 16.20
C LEU A 33 10.06 -9.78 16.41
N ALA A 34 10.12 -10.71 17.36
CA ALA A 34 9.00 -11.61 17.67
C ALA A 34 7.72 -10.85 18.03
N ILE A 35 7.84 -9.71 18.71
CA ILE A 35 6.70 -8.85 19.08
C ILE A 35 6.36 -7.86 17.96
N ALA A 36 7.37 -7.30 17.30
CA ALA A 36 7.18 -6.23 16.32
C ALA A 36 6.52 -6.72 15.02
N VAL A 37 6.92 -7.88 14.50
CA VAL A 37 6.45 -8.41 13.21
C VAL A 37 4.92 -8.60 13.15
N PRO A 38 4.26 -9.30 14.09
CA PRO A 38 2.80 -9.49 14.01
C PRO A 38 2.03 -8.17 14.12
N SER A 39 2.51 -7.23 14.94
CA SER A 39 1.90 -5.90 15.07
C SER A 39 2.00 -5.09 13.78
N TYR A 40 3.18 -5.11 13.14
CA TYR A 40 3.42 -4.42 11.88
C TYR A 40 2.56 -4.96 10.74
N LEU A 41 2.42 -6.28 10.62
CA LEU A 41 1.56 -6.90 9.60
C LEU A 41 0.10 -6.47 9.76
N GLY A 42 -0.43 -6.49 10.99
CA GLY A 42 -1.79 -6.01 11.25
C GLY A 42 -1.99 -4.53 10.95
N PHE A 43 -0.99 -3.68 11.21
CA PHE A 43 -1.03 -2.26 10.83
C PHE A 43 -1.06 -2.09 9.31
N LYS A 44 -0.20 -2.82 8.59
CA LYS A 44 -0.12 -2.79 7.12
C LYS A 44 -1.46 -3.21 6.49
N ASP A 45 -2.09 -4.26 6.98
CA ASP A 45 -3.40 -4.70 6.46
C ASP A 45 -4.50 -3.67 6.68
N ARG A 46 -4.54 -3.04 7.87
CA ARG A 46 -5.50 -1.95 8.14
C ARG A 46 -5.24 -0.74 7.25
N ALA A 47 -3.99 -0.39 7.01
CA ALA A 47 -3.61 0.69 6.11
C ALA A 47 -4.05 0.39 4.68
N ASN A 48 -3.78 -0.82 4.16
CA ASN A 48 -4.18 -1.25 2.83
C ASN A 48 -5.71 -1.24 2.65
N LYS A 49 -6.47 -1.74 3.64
CA LYS A 49 -7.95 -1.69 3.61
C LYS A 49 -8.47 -0.26 3.55
N LYS A 50 -7.90 0.65 4.34
CA LYS A 50 -8.28 2.07 4.32
C LYS A 50 -7.91 2.74 3.00
N ALA A 51 -6.74 2.42 2.44
CA ALA A 51 -6.30 2.92 1.15
C ALA A 51 -7.23 2.47 0.01
N ALA A 52 -7.54 1.18 -0.09
CA ALA A 52 -8.50 0.67 -1.08
C ALA A 52 -9.87 1.34 -0.94
N ALA A 53 -10.38 1.48 0.29
CA ALA A 53 -11.65 2.16 0.51
C ALA A 53 -11.60 3.66 0.19
N ALA A 54 -10.45 4.32 0.37
CA ALA A 54 -10.27 5.73 0.01
C ALA A 54 -10.21 5.92 -1.51
N ASP A 55 -9.49 5.04 -2.22
CA ASP A 55 -9.39 5.05 -3.68
C ASP A 55 -10.75 4.89 -4.34
N VAL A 56 -11.59 3.97 -3.84
CA VAL A 56 -12.97 3.84 -4.34
C VAL A 56 -13.77 5.12 -4.09
N ARG A 57 -13.62 5.75 -2.91
CA ARG A 57 -14.35 7.00 -2.61
C ARG A 57 -13.92 8.15 -3.51
N SER A 58 -12.64 8.26 -3.84
CA SER A 58 -12.15 9.30 -4.74
C SER A 58 -12.57 9.08 -6.19
N ALA A 59 -12.86 7.83 -6.59
CA ALA A 59 -13.34 7.50 -7.93
C ALA A 59 -14.83 7.84 -8.18
N ILE A 60 -15.63 7.99 -7.11
CA ILE A 60 -17.06 8.35 -7.22
C ILE A 60 -17.27 9.66 -7.99
N PRO A 61 -16.67 10.81 -7.62
CA PRO A 61 -16.87 12.07 -8.34
C PRO A 61 -16.46 11.98 -9.82
N THR A 62 -15.46 11.16 -10.16
CA THR A 62 -15.05 10.92 -11.55
C THR A 62 -16.14 10.18 -12.34
N ALA A 63 -16.83 9.23 -11.71
CA ALA A 63 -17.96 8.53 -12.32
C ALA A 63 -19.17 9.45 -12.51
N GLU A 64 -19.47 10.31 -11.54
CA GLU A 64 -20.53 11.33 -11.64
C GLU A 64 -20.22 12.37 -12.74
N ALA A 65 -18.95 12.75 -12.89
CA ALA A 65 -18.50 13.60 -13.99
C ALA A 65 -18.72 12.92 -15.35
N TYR A 66 -18.35 11.64 -15.48
CA TYR A 66 -18.61 10.87 -16.70
C TYR A 66 -20.12 10.85 -17.05
N TYR A 67 -20.98 10.65 -16.05
CA TYR A 67 -22.43 10.69 -16.25
C TYR A 67 -22.93 12.08 -16.66
N SER A 68 -22.34 13.14 -16.11
CA SER A 68 -22.68 14.52 -16.48
C SER A 68 -22.38 14.81 -17.96
N ASP A 69 -21.31 14.22 -18.52
CA ASP A 69 -20.93 14.40 -19.92
C ASP A 69 -21.69 13.49 -20.88
N ASN A 70 -22.03 12.26 -20.46
CA ASN A 70 -22.57 11.22 -21.34
C ASN A 70 -24.05 10.89 -21.10
N ASN A 71 -24.62 11.42 -20.01
CA ASN A 71 -26.00 11.15 -19.57
C ASN A 71 -26.30 9.66 -19.32
N THR A 72 -25.26 8.84 -19.12
CA THR A 72 -25.29 7.40 -18.90
C THR A 72 -23.98 6.95 -18.25
N TYR A 73 -24.00 5.87 -17.44
CA TYR A 73 -22.78 5.19 -17.00
C TYR A 73 -22.32 4.09 -17.97
N ALA A 74 -23.13 3.76 -18.97
CA ALA A 74 -22.77 2.79 -20.00
C ALA A 74 -21.50 3.25 -20.75
N GLY A 75 -20.59 2.30 -21.02
CA GLY A 75 -19.33 2.58 -21.71
C GLY A 75 -18.23 3.21 -20.83
N MET A 76 -18.49 3.43 -19.55
CA MET A 76 -17.44 3.84 -18.60
C MET A 76 -16.32 2.78 -18.54
N THR A 77 -15.08 3.24 -18.49
CA THR A 77 -13.89 2.39 -18.37
C THR A 77 -12.90 3.05 -17.43
N THR A 78 -11.95 2.28 -16.89
CA THR A 78 -10.88 2.89 -16.09
C THR A 78 -10.05 3.91 -16.89
N THR A 79 -9.95 3.73 -18.21
CA THR A 79 -9.25 4.64 -19.12
C THR A 79 -9.95 5.98 -19.27
N ASN A 80 -11.26 6.00 -19.54
CA ASN A 80 -11.98 7.28 -19.68
C ASN A 80 -12.14 7.99 -18.33
N MET A 81 -12.26 7.26 -17.22
CA MET A 81 -12.21 7.87 -15.89
C MET A 81 -10.86 8.54 -15.62
N LYS A 82 -9.73 7.92 -16.01
CA LYS A 82 -8.40 8.55 -15.92
C LYS A 82 -8.22 9.76 -16.84
N ALA A 83 -8.95 9.81 -17.96
CA ALA A 83 -8.95 10.97 -18.83
C ALA A 83 -9.69 12.16 -18.21
N ILE A 84 -10.72 11.89 -17.40
CA ILE A 84 -11.46 12.90 -16.62
C ILE A 84 -10.62 13.37 -15.42
N ASP A 85 -10.07 12.44 -14.66
CA ASP A 85 -9.19 12.73 -13.53
C ASP A 85 -7.85 12.00 -13.66
N SER A 86 -6.82 12.75 -14.05
CA SER A 86 -5.45 12.26 -14.16
C SER A 86 -4.85 11.77 -12.83
N GLY A 87 -5.38 12.24 -11.70
CA GLY A 87 -4.99 11.83 -10.34
C GLY A 87 -5.67 10.55 -9.85
N LEU A 88 -6.58 9.97 -10.64
CA LEU A 88 -7.30 8.76 -10.24
C LEU A 88 -6.33 7.60 -9.97
N SER A 89 -6.46 6.99 -8.79
CA SER A 89 -5.57 5.91 -8.34
C SER A 89 -5.51 4.76 -9.36
N THR A 90 -4.32 4.22 -9.61
CA THR A 90 -4.13 3.01 -10.42
C THR A 90 -4.64 1.75 -9.72
N ALA A 91 -4.94 1.83 -8.42
CA ALA A 91 -5.59 0.76 -7.68
C ALA A 91 -7.03 0.52 -8.17
N ILE A 92 -7.66 1.52 -8.81
CA ILE A 92 -8.94 1.37 -9.51
C ILE A 92 -8.73 0.48 -10.73
N ASN A 93 -9.06 -0.79 -10.57
CA ASN A 93 -8.69 -1.83 -11.51
C ASN A 93 -9.90 -2.50 -12.19
N LYS A 94 -11.12 -2.21 -11.73
CA LYS A 94 -12.34 -2.75 -12.33
C LYS A 94 -13.48 -1.75 -12.24
N VAL A 95 -14.14 -1.56 -13.37
CA VAL A 95 -15.43 -0.88 -13.49
C VAL A 95 -16.36 -1.84 -14.23
N SER A 96 -17.51 -2.17 -13.67
CA SER A 96 -18.47 -3.12 -14.25
C SER A 96 -19.90 -2.83 -13.81
N GLY A 97 -20.87 -3.66 -14.22
CA GLY A 97 -22.28 -3.44 -13.88
C GLY A 97 -22.83 -2.12 -14.44
N LEU A 98 -22.32 -1.70 -15.59
CA LEU A 98 -22.59 -0.41 -16.20
C LEU A 98 -23.91 -0.42 -16.93
N THR A 99 -24.83 0.43 -16.48
CA THR A 99 -26.12 0.67 -17.13
C THR A 99 -26.32 2.17 -17.28
N ALA A 100 -27.51 2.61 -17.70
CA ALA A 100 -27.83 4.04 -17.68
C ALA A 100 -27.68 4.65 -16.28
N THR A 101 -28.03 3.92 -15.21
CA THR A 101 -28.17 4.48 -13.86
C THR A 101 -27.37 3.76 -12.78
N ALA A 102 -26.66 2.69 -13.15
CA ALA A 102 -25.85 1.91 -12.22
C ALA A 102 -24.44 1.71 -12.74
N TYR A 103 -23.51 1.57 -11.80
CA TYR A 103 -22.14 1.19 -12.03
C TYR A 103 -21.61 0.41 -10.83
N CYS A 104 -20.46 -0.23 -10.97
CA CYS A 104 -19.68 -0.74 -9.86
C CYS A 104 -18.22 -0.38 -10.10
N ILE A 105 -17.59 0.30 -9.15
CA ILE A 105 -16.16 0.60 -9.19
C ILE A 105 -15.48 -0.18 -8.09
N GLN A 106 -14.34 -0.78 -8.39
CA GLN A 106 -13.51 -1.52 -7.45
C GLN A 106 -12.07 -1.01 -7.45
N ALA A 107 -11.49 -0.94 -6.25
CA ALA A 107 -10.06 -0.79 -6.04
C ALA A 107 -9.47 -2.02 -5.34
N THR A 108 -8.22 -2.34 -5.66
CA THR A 108 -7.44 -3.38 -4.98
C THR A 108 -6.14 -2.81 -4.45
N VAL A 109 -5.94 -2.85 -3.13
CA VAL A 109 -4.68 -2.44 -2.48
C VAL A 109 -4.21 -3.53 -1.52
N GLY A 110 -2.98 -3.99 -1.68
CA GLY A 110 -2.39 -5.03 -0.81
C GLY A 110 -3.19 -6.33 -0.75
N GLY A 111 -3.91 -6.68 -1.82
CA GLY A 111 -4.77 -7.86 -1.90
C GLY A 111 -6.20 -7.66 -1.35
N PHE A 112 -6.51 -6.49 -0.78
CA PHE A 112 -7.86 -6.19 -0.30
C PHE A 112 -8.68 -5.47 -1.37
N ASN A 113 -9.87 -6.00 -1.65
CA ASN A 113 -10.80 -5.44 -2.62
C ASN A 113 -11.88 -4.64 -1.91
N TYR A 114 -12.09 -3.42 -2.37
CA TYR A 114 -13.23 -2.59 -1.97
C TYR A 114 -13.99 -2.16 -3.21
N LYS A 115 -15.29 -1.96 -3.05
CA LYS A 115 -16.17 -1.53 -4.13
C LYS A 115 -17.22 -0.55 -3.67
N VAL A 116 -17.82 0.11 -4.64
CA VAL A 116 -19.06 0.87 -4.50
C VAL A 116 -20.01 0.48 -5.61
N ASN A 117 -21.29 0.31 -5.27
CA ASN A 117 -22.34 0.00 -6.23
C ASN A 117 -23.22 1.23 -6.43
N GLY A 118 -23.16 1.81 -7.63
CA GLY A 118 -24.03 2.87 -8.10
C GLY A 118 -23.82 4.23 -7.43
N PRO A 119 -24.51 5.25 -7.96
CA PRO A 119 -24.49 6.59 -7.37
C PRO A 119 -25.07 6.54 -5.94
N GLY A 120 -24.38 7.18 -4.99
CA GLY A 120 -24.77 7.18 -3.58
C GLY A 120 -24.55 5.85 -2.83
N GLY A 121 -23.94 4.85 -3.47
CA GLY A 121 -23.57 3.60 -2.81
C GLY A 121 -22.55 3.79 -1.69
N THR A 122 -22.55 2.88 -0.71
CA THR A 122 -21.53 2.86 0.34
C THR A 122 -20.31 2.04 -0.10
N VAL A 123 -19.12 2.50 0.29
CA VAL A 123 -17.89 1.76 0.03
C VAL A 123 -17.82 0.55 0.96
N THR A 124 -17.83 -0.64 0.39
CA THR A 124 -17.87 -1.91 1.10
C THR A 124 -16.74 -2.84 0.65
N ALA A 125 -16.35 -3.78 1.50
CA ALA A 125 -15.38 -4.80 1.12
C ALA A 125 -16.02 -5.78 0.13
N GLY A 126 -15.26 -6.17 -0.90
CA GLY A 126 -15.71 -7.12 -1.91
C GLY A 126 -15.32 -6.74 -3.32
N THR A 127 -15.77 -7.54 -4.27
CA THR A 127 -15.46 -7.37 -5.70
C THR A 127 -16.70 -6.97 -6.48
N CYS A 128 -16.49 -6.16 -7.52
CA CYS A 128 -17.53 -5.91 -8.51
C CYS A 128 -17.82 -7.19 -9.30
N PRO A 129 -19.08 -7.40 -9.74
CA PRO A 129 -19.44 -8.52 -10.61
C PRO A 129 -18.62 -8.50 -11.89
#